data_AF-A0AB38XYZ4-F1
#
_entry.id   AF-A0AB38XYZ4-F1
#
_cell.length_a   1.000
_cell.length_b   1.000
_cell.length_c   1.000
_cell.angle_alpha   90.00
_cell.angle_beta   90.00
_cell.angle_gamma   90.00
#
_symmetry.space_group_name_H-M   'P 1'
#
loop_
_entity.id
_entity.type
_entity.pdbx_description
1 polymer ?
#
loop_
_entity_poly.entity_id
_entity_poly.type
_entity_poly.pdbx_seq_one_letter_code
_entity_poly.pdbx_strand_id
1 'polypeptide(L)' 'MSQQHQIWLDLVKKKMDQKGWNRSDLAQVAGVSAAMVTRLLNEGHGSDEFKKHISDKLGIREPWELFEGN' A
#
# COMPACT_ATOMS: atom_id res chain seq x y z
N MET A 1 9.41 -10.36 -6.13
CA MET A 1 9.16 -9.10 -5.37
C MET A 1 10.36 -8.19 -5.59
N SER A 2 10.16 -7.06 -6.29
CA SER A 2 11.21 -6.02 -6.39
C SER A 2 11.41 -5.36 -5.01
N GLN A 3 12.63 -4.98 -4.63
CA GLN A 3 12.96 -4.37 -3.32
C GLN A 3 12.06 -3.15 -3.00
N GLN A 4 11.67 -2.41 -4.04
CA GLN A 4 10.73 -1.28 -3.98
C GLN A 4 9.39 -1.64 -3.36
N HIS A 5 8.81 -2.77 -3.77
CA HIS A 5 7.53 -3.24 -3.25
C HIS A 5 7.62 -3.54 -1.77
N GLN A 6 8.76 -4.05 -1.31
CA GLN A 6 8.96 -4.42 0.08
C GLN A 6 9.08 -3.18 0.98
N ILE A 7 9.82 -2.16 0.52
CA ILE A 7 9.93 -0.86 1.21
C ILE A 7 8.58 -0.16 1.25
N TRP A 8 7.86 -0.11 0.14
CA TRP A 8 6.54 0.50 0.07
C TRP A 8 5.53 -0.22 0.97
N LEU A 9 5.51 -1.56 0.96
CA LEU A 9 4.65 -2.35 1.84
C LEU A 9 4.96 -2.12 3.32
N ASP A 10 6.23 -1.94 3.68
CA ASP A 10 6.62 -1.60 5.05
C ASP A 10 6.10 -0.23 5.47
N LEU A 11 6.22 0.78 4.60
CA LEU A 11 5.65 2.11 4.82
C LEU A 11 4.13 2.09 4.94
N VAL A 12 3.45 1.31 4.10
CA VAL A 12 2.00 1.11 4.17
C VAL A 12 1.62 0.53 5.53
N LYS A 13 2.29 -0.54 5.97
CA LYS A 13 2.05 -1.15 7.29
C LYS A 13 2.31 -0.17 8.42
N LYS A 14 3.39 0.59 8.37
CA LYS A 14 3.73 1.61 9.37
C LYS A 14 2.68 2.73 9.45
N LYS A 15 2.19 3.21 8.31
CA LYS A 15 1.13 4.25 8.24
C LYS A 15 -0.22 3.71 8.70
N MET A 16 -0.54 2.46 8.36
CA MET A 16 -1.72 1.79 8.86
C MET A 16 -1.67 1.69 10.39
N ASP A 17 -0.55 1.24 10.95
CA ASP A 17 -0.35 1.13 12.40
C ASP A 17 -0.47 2.49 13.10
N GLN A 18 0.18 3.54 12.56
CA GLN A 18 0.06 4.91 13.07
C GLN A 18 -1.37 5.46 13.06
N LYS A 19 -2.20 5.03 12.09
CA LYS A 19 -3.62 5.41 12.00
C LYS A 19 -4.55 4.45 12.76
N GLY A 20 -4.04 3.35 13.30
CA GLY A 20 -4.83 2.28 13.89
C GLY A 20 -5.70 1.53 12.87
N TRP A 21 -5.33 1.54 11.58
CA TRP A 21 -6.08 0.89 10.51
C TRP A 21 -5.70 -0.57 10.37
N ASN A 22 -6.71 -1.43 10.32
CA ASN A 22 -6.56 -2.82 9.94
C ASN A 22 -6.77 -3.00 8.42
N ARG A 23 -6.59 -4.23 7.92
CA ARG A 23 -6.73 -4.55 6.49
C ARG A 23 -8.13 -4.26 5.95
N SER A 24 -9.16 -4.46 6.77
CA SER A 24 -10.56 -4.18 6.42
C SER A 24 -10.82 -2.68 6.35
N ASP A 25 -10.24 -1.89 7.27
CA ASP A 25 -10.33 -0.42 7.22
C ASP A 25 -9.68 0.12 5.96
N LEU A 26 -8.48 -0.38 5.62
CA LEU A 26 -7.80 0.00 4.38
C LEU A 26 -8.64 -0.39 3.15
N ALA A 27 -9.21 -1.59 3.14
CA ALA A 27 -10.08 -2.04 2.05
C ALA A 27 -11.30 -1.13 1.89
N GLN A 28 -11.94 -0.76 3.01
CA GLN A 28 -13.10 0.12 3.03
C GLN A 28 -12.77 1.54 2.57
N VAL A 29 -11.67 2.13 3.06
CA VAL A 29 -11.24 3.50 2.69
C VAL A 29 -10.75 3.56 1.24
N ALA A 30 -10.10 2.51 0.76
CA ALA A 30 -9.63 2.41 -0.63
C ALA A 30 -10.73 1.92 -1.59
N GLY A 31 -11.93 1.58 -1.10
CA GLY A 31 -13.04 1.11 -1.93
C GLY A 31 -12.77 -0.21 -2.64
N VAL A 32 -11.95 -1.08 -2.05
CA VAL A 32 -11.57 -2.38 -2.63
C VAL A 32 -11.94 -3.53 -1.71
N SER A 33 -11.87 -4.76 -2.23
CA SER A 33 -12.11 -5.95 -1.40
C SER A 33 -10.94 -6.23 -0.46
N ALA A 34 -11.22 -6.78 0.72
CA ALA A 34 -10.19 -7.24 1.66
C ALA A 34 -9.27 -8.33 1.04
N ALA A 35 -9.79 -9.10 0.07
CA ALA A 35 -9.01 -10.04 -0.72
C ALA A 35 -7.95 -9.33 -1.59
N MET A 36 -8.31 -8.20 -2.22
CA MET A 36 -7.34 -7.40 -2.99
C MET A 36 -6.27 -6.79 -2.09
N VAL A 37 -6.62 -6.28 -0.91
CA VAL A 37 -5.63 -5.80 0.07
C VAL A 37 -4.71 -6.94 0.53
N THR A 38 -5.26 -8.14 0.76
CA THR A 38 -4.45 -9.30 1.14
C THR A 38 -3.48 -9.71 0.03
N ARG A 39 -3.93 -9.76 -1.23
CA ARG A 39 -3.07 -10.02 -2.39
C ARG A 39 -2.02 -8.93 -2.60
N LEU A 40 -2.37 -7.67 -2.39
CA LEU A 40 -1.42 -6.56 -2.41
C LEU A 40 -0.32 -6.75 -1.35
N LEU A 41 -0.71 -7.03 -0.10
CA LEU A 41 0.23 -7.15 1.02
C LEU A 41 1.11 -8.41 0.95
N ASN A 42 0.60 -9.50 0.39
CA ASN A 42 1.33 -10.77 0.31
C ASN A 42 2.10 -10.94 -1.01
N GLU A 43 1.48 -10.57 -2.13
CA GLU A 43 1.99 -10.84 -3.49
C GLU A 43 2.48 -9.57 -4.20
N GLY A 44 2.23 -8.38 -3.63
CA GLY A 44 2.55 -7.10 -4.30
C GLY A 44 1.62 -6.85 -5.50
N HIS A 45 0.53 -7.61 -5.57
CA HIS A 45 -0.39 -7.62 -6.69
C HIS A 45 -1.26 -6.37 -6.66
N GLY A 46 -1.14 -5.55 -7.70
CA GLY A 46 -1.86 -4.30 -7.83
C GLY A 46 -1.32 -3.50 -8.99
N SER A 47 -2.21 -2.87 -9.77
CA SER A 47 -1.78 -1.89 -10.74
C SER A 47 -1.10 -0.71 -10.04
N ASP A 48 -0.26 -0.02 -10.79
CA ASP A 48 0.45 1.18 -10.38
C ASP A 48 -0.52 2.27 -9.87
N GLU A 49 -1.68 2.40 -10.54
CA GLU A 49 -2.78 3.24 -10.09
C GLU A 49 -3.35 2.80 -8.74
N PHE A 50 -3.50 1.50 -8.50
CA PHE A 50 -4.02 0.99 -7.23
C PHE A 50 -3.05 1.24 -6.07
N LYS A 51 -1.74 1.07 -6.28
CA LYS A 51 -0.71 1.41 -5.29
C LYS A 51 -0.67 2.91 -5.01
N LYS A 52 -0.81 3.73 -6.05
CA LYS A 52 -0.91 5.19 -5.92
C LYS A 52 -2.16 5.59 -5.14
N HIS A 53 -3.30 4.95 -5.39
CA HIS A 53 -4.55 5.17 -4.67
C HIS A 53 -4.41 4.84 -3.18
N ILE A 54 -3.85 3.67 -2.85
CA ILE A 54 -3.58 3.27 -1.46
C ILE A 54 -2.65 4.26 -0.76
N SER A 55 -1.58 4.69 -1.45
CA SER A 55 -0.61 5.66 -0.95
C SER A 55 -1.28 7.00 -0.65
N ASP A 56 -2.14 7.48 -1.54
CA ASP A 56 -2.90 8.72 -1.37
C ASP A 56 -3.82 8.64 -0.14
N LYS A 57 -4.57 7.54 0.02
CA LYS A 57 -5.44 7.32 1.19
C LYS A 57 -4.68 7.28 2.51
N LEU A 58 -3.48 6.71 2.51
CA LEU A 58 -2.61 6.65 3.68
C LEU A 58 -1.84 7.95 3.92
N GLY A 59 -1.91 8.92 3.01
CA GLY A 59 -1.14 10.15 3.07
C GLY A 59 0.36 9.92 2.90
N ILE A 60 0.74 8.87 2.15
CA ILE A 60 2.11 8.62 1.71
C ILE A 60 2.35 9.56 0.53
N ARG A 61 2.99 10.70 0.82
CA ARG A 61 3.34 11.73 -0.18
C ARG A 61 4.42 11.28 -1.15
N GLU A 62 5.23 10.29 -0.77
CA GLU A 62 6.27 9.73 -1.64
C GLU A 62 5.62 8.86 -2.72
N PRO A 63 5.77 9.21 -4.02
CA PRO A 63 5.37 8.34 -5.11
C PRO A 63 6.08 7.02 -4.94
N TRP A 64 5.34 5.92 -4.95
CA TRP A 64 5.95 4.60 -4.90
C TRP A 64 6.86 4.32 -6.14
N GLU A 65 6.69 5.12 -7.19
CA GLU A 65 7.54 5.19 -8.38
C GLU A 65 8.95 5.74 -8.08
N LEU A 66 9.15 6.49 -6.98
CA LEU A 66 10.47 7.01 -6.57
C LEU A 66 11.25 6.06 -5.66
N PHE A 67 10.75 4.85 -5.37
CA PHE A 67 11.56 3.85 -4.66
C PHE A 67 12.66 3.24 -5.55
N GLU A 68 12.81 3.65 -6.83
CA GLU A 68 14.03 3.37 -7.61
C GLU A 68 15.27 3.82 -6.84
N GLY A 69 16.14 2.83 -6.61
CA GLY A 69 17.40 2.99 -5.94
C GLY A 69 18.27 4.01 -6.64
N ASN A 70 18.94 4.81 -5.82
CA ASN A 70 20.26 5.30 -6.17
C ASN A 70 21.29 4.20 -5.85
#